data_AF-A0A2N0VY63-F1
#
_entry.id   AF-A0A2N0VY63-F1
#
_cell.length_a   1.000
_cell.length_b   1.000
_cell.length_c   1.000
_cell.angle_alpha   90.00
_cell.angle_beta   90.00
_cell.angle_gamma   90.00
#
_symmetry.space_group_name_H-M   'P 1'
#
loop_
_entity.id
_entity.type
_entity.pdbx_description
1 polymer ?
#
loop_
_entity_poly.entity_id
_entity_poly.type
_entity_poly.pdbx_seq_one_letter_code
_entity_poly.pdbx_strand_id
1 'polypeptide(L)'
;MSLLSCRRYDKTPRIISPTKRPHLQTSDLLPISPLFRWPNSVCHYSAAQPWSTKGRIKYVELPTSGKIRYVPPEDYSASQPLPRGPNNGYFDRFGNEWVKGPSPTAGQAFEWDVQLSRTGKAQLGWATRDGSHLNISLDGKITHK
;
A
#
# COMPACT_ATOMS: atom_id res chain seq x y z
N MET A 1 21.21 45.56 4.51
CA MET A 1 22.02 45.48 3.27
C MET A 1 23.27 44.65 3.57
N SER A 2 23.31 43.38 3.16
CA SER A 2 24.55 42.65 2.88
C SER A 2 24.21 41.36 2.12
N LEU A 3 25.12 40.98 1.24
CA LEU A 3 24.91 40.24 0.00
C LEU A 3 25.09 38.72 0.14
N LEU A 4 24.33 38.00 -0.69
CA LEU A 4 24.61 36.74 -1.41
C LEU A 4 25.76 35.82 -0.93
N SER A 5 25.47 34.52 -0.86
CA SER A 5 26.03 33.55 -1.83
C SER A 5 25.39 32.16 -1.71
N CYS A 6 24.54 31.80 -2.69
CA CYS A 6 24.17 30.42 -2.99
C CYS A 6 25.40 29.63 -3.48
N ARG A 7 25.65 28.45 -2.91
CA ARG A 7 26.61 27.49 -3.50
C ARG A 7 25.83 26.38 -4.20
N ARG A 8 25.86 26.40 -5.53
CA ARG A 8 25.40 25.33 -6.42
C ARG A 8 26.34 24.13 -6.27
N TYR A 9 25.80 22.93 -6.18
CA TYR A 9 26.54 21.70 -6.45
C TYR A 9 26.11 21.17 -7.81
N ASP A 10 26.89 21.51 -8.84
CA ASP A 10 26.87 20.82 -10.13
C ASP A 10 27.68 19.53 -10.00
N LYS A 11 27.02 18.38 -10.19
CA LYS A 11 27.69 17.12 -10.55
C LYS A 11 27.18 16.69 -11.92
N THR A 12 27.87 17.18 -12.95
CA THR A 12 27.82 16.65 -14.32
C THR A 12 28.26 15.19 -14.35
N PRO A 13 27.49 14.27 -14.96
CA PRO A 13 27.95 12.92 -15.24
C PRO A 13 28.91 12.90 -16.46
N ARG A 14 29.99 12.11 -16.35
CA ARG A 14 30.95 11.86 -17.44
C ARG A 14 30.26 11.02 -18.52
N ILE A 15 30.28 11.54 -19.74
CA ILE A 15 29.87 10.85 -20.97
C ILE A 15 30.95 9.83 -21.32
N ILE A 16 30.58 8.56 -21.43
CA ILE A 16 31.42 7.49 -21.99
C ILE A 16 31.12 7.42 -23.48
N SER A 17 32.13 7.70 -24.30
CA SER A 17 32.09 7.58 -25.76
C SER A 17 31.99 6.11 -26.19
N PRO A 18 31.15 5.74 -27.17
CA PRO A 18 31.17 4.40 -27.74
C PRO A 18 32.31 4.24 -28.75
N THR A 19 33.17 3.27 -28.49
CA THR A 19 34.29 2.84 -29.32
C THR A 19 33.82 2.08 -30.57
N LYS A 20 34.18 2.62 -31.75
CA LYS A 20 34.52 1.99 -33.04
C LYS A 20 33.83 0.64 -33.42
N ARG A 21 32.93 0.71 -34.41
CA ARG A 21 32.43 -0.43 -35.21
C ARG A 21 33.52 -0.98 -36.14
N PRO A 22 33.74 -2.30 -36.23
CA PRO A 22 34.44 -2.89 -37.38
C PRO A 22 33.48 -3.07 -38.58
N HIS A 23 34.01 -2.71 -39.75
CA HIS A 23 33.41 -2.81 -41.08
C HIS A 23 33.43 -4.28 -41.54
N LEU A 24 32.26 -4.87 -41.82
CA LEU A 24 32.15 -6.19 -42.44
C LEU A 24 31.65 -6.03 -43.89
N GLN A 25 32.44 -6.61 -44.79
CA GLN A 25 32.27 -6.64 -46.25
C GLN A 25 30.95 -7.29 -46.68
N THR A 26 30.35 -6.71 -47.71
CA THR A 26 29.19 -7.25 -48.43
C THR A 26 29.68 -7.88 -49.73
N SER A 27 29.55 -9.20 -49.87
CA SER A 27 29.24 -9.85 -51.16
C SER A 27 28.84 -11.33 -50.96
N ASP A 28 27.92 -11.76 -51.82
CA ASP A 28 27.69 -13.14 -52.30
C ASP A 28 26.54 -14.01 -51.73
N LEU A 29 25.35 -13.76 -52.30
CA LEU A 29 24.37 -14.69 -52.94
C LEU A 29 23.59 -15.80 -52.16
N LEU A 30 22.29 -15.49 -51.92
CA LEU A 30 21.01 -16.24 -52.16
C LEU A 30 20.73 -17.62 -51.46
N PRO A 31 19.48 -18.17 -51.49
CA PRO A 31 18.49 -17.99 -50.43
C PRO A 31 17.86 -19.31 -49.94
N ILE A 32 17.84 -19.61 -48.64
CA ILE A 32 17.08 -20.77 -48.14
C ILE A 32 16.45 -20.45 -46.78
N SER A 33 15.14 -20.19 -46.79
CA SER A 33 14.28 -20.38 -45.61
C SER A 33 14.28 -21.87 -45.25
N PRO A 34 14.31 -22.24 -43.97
CA PRO A 34 13.04 -22.29 -43.25
C PRO A 34 13.11 -21.82 -41.79
N LEU A 35 12.03 -21.15 -41.38
CA LEU A 35 11.44 -21.26 -40.04
C LEU A 35 12.39 -21.15 -38.84
N PHE A 36 13.04 -19.99 -38.65
CA PHE A 36 13.51 -19.62 -37.33
C PHE A 36 12.48 -18.69 -36.66
N ARG A 37 11.49 -19.31 -36.00
CA ARG A 37 10.64 -18.62 -35.03
C ARG A 37 11.52 -18.25 -33.85
N TRP A 38 12.02 -17.02 -33.83
CA TRP A 38 12.56 -16.42 -32.62
C TRP A 38 11.50 -16.53 -31.52
N PRO A 39 11.84 -17.01 -30.32
CA PRO A 39 10.90 -16.93 -29.21
C PRO A 39 10.66 -15.44 -28.99
N ASN A 40 9.44 -14.98 -29.28
CA ASN A 40 8.95 -13.72 -28.76
C ASN A 40 9.28 -13.73 -27.26
N SER A 41 10.21 -12.89 -26.84
CA SER A 41 10.31 -12.49 -25.45
C SER A 41 9.02 -11.75 -25.13
N VAL A 42 7.97 -12.50 -24.83
CA VAL A 42 6.86 -12.00 -24.04
C VAL A 42 7.46 -11.70 -22.69
N CYS A 43 7.86 -10.44 -22.49
CA CYS A 43 7.96 -9.86 -21.18
C CYS A 43 6.55 -9.95 -20.59
N HIS A 44 6.25 -11.05 -19.90
CA HIS A 44 5.12 -11.09 -18.99
C HIS A 44 5.41 -10.05 -17.92
N TYR A 45 4.98 -8.80 -18.14
CA TYR A 45 4.61 -7.97 -17.02
C TYR A 45 3.56 -8.79 -16.29
N SER A 46 3.96 -9.42 -15.19
CA SER A 46 3.01 -10.03 -14.26
C SER A 46 2.06 -8.91 -13.86
N ALA A 47 0.92 -8.82 -14.54
CA ALA A 47 -0.15 -7.94 -14.11
C ALA A 47 -0.47 -8.42 -12.70
N ALA A 48 -0.11 -7.59 -11.70
CA ALA A 48 -0.39 -7.89 -10.31
C ALA A 48 -1.88 -8.25 -10.23
N GLN A 49 -2.18 -9.44 -9.69
CA GLN A 49 -3.57 -9.88 -9.55
C GLN A 49 -4.36 -8.76 -8.86
N PRO A 50 -5.52 -8.36 -9.41
CA PRO A 50 -6.25 -7.24 -8.86
C PRO A 50 -6.67 -7.57 -7.43
N TRP A 51 -6.32 -6.68 -6.49
CA TRP A 51 -6.74 -6.82 -5.11
C TRP A 51 -8.26 -6.77 -5.01
N SER A 52 -8.85 -7.67 -4.22
CA SER A 52 -10.22 -7.48 -3.74
C SER A 52 -10.22 -6.60 -2.48
N THR A 53 -11.33 -5.91 -2.22
CA THR A 53 -11.49 -5.11 -0.99
C THR A 53 -11.29 -5.94 0.26
N LYS A 54 -11.88 -7.14 0.32
CA LYS A 54 -11.68 -8.08 1.43
C LYS A 54 -10.22 -8.52 1.56
N GLY A 55 -9.52 -8.71 0.44
CA GLY A 55 -8.09 -9.03 0.41
C GLY A 55 -7.24 -7.92 1.02
N ARG A 56 -7.50 -6.65 0.67
CA ARG A 56 -6.82 -5.47 1.25
C ARG A 56 -7.01 -5.38 2.76
N ILE A 57 -8.24 -5.55 3.23
CA ILE A 57 -8.58 -5.48 4.65
C ILE A 57 -7.88 -6.61 5.42
N LYS A 58 -7.92 -7.84 4.90
CA LYS A 58 -7.23 -8.99 5.52
C LYS A 58 -5.72 -8.86 5.51
N TYR A 59 -5.13 -8.32 4.44
CA TYR A 59 -3.70 -8.14 4.30
C TYR A 59 -3.12 -7.28 5.44
N VAL A 60 -3.90 -6.32 5.92
CA VAL A 60 -3.50 -5.44 7.04
C VAL A 60 -4.10 -5.87 8.39
N GLU A 61 -4.66 -7.08 8.47
CA GLU A 61 -5.17 -7.69 9.72
C GLU A 61 -6.36 -6.94 10.35
N LEU A 62 -7.13 -6.21 9.56
CA LEU A 62 -8.38 -5.58 10.02
C LEU A 62 -9.51 -6.63 10.12
N PRO A 63 -10.34 -6.61 11.19
CA PRO A 63 -11.36 -7.62 11.41
C PRO A 63 -12.47 -7.53 10.37
N THR A 64 -12.70 -8.63 9.64
CA THR A 64 -13.79 -8.75 8.65
C THR A 64 -15.06 -9.42 9.21
N SER A 65 -15.02 -9.83 10.48
CA SER A 65 -16.06 -10.55 11.21
C SER A 65 -16.06 -10.12 12.68
N GLY A 66 -16.95 -10.68 13.49
CA GLY A 66 -17.07 -10.36 14.90
C GLY A 66 -18.15 -9.31 15.18
N LYS A 67 -18.20 -8.85 16.44
CA LYS A 67 -19.21 -7.87 16.89
C LYS A 67 -18.95 -6.50 16.25
N ILE A 68 -17.69 -6.10 16.16
CA ILE A 68 -17.24 -4.88 15.50
C ILE A 68 -16.31 -5.27 14.36
N ARG A 69 -16.67 -4.92 13.14
CA ARG A 69 -15.90 -5.19 11.92
C ARG A 69 -15.45 -3.89 11.28
N TYR A 70 -14.31 -3.92 10.62
CA TYR A 70 -13.89 -2.82 9.76
C TYR A 70 -14.78 -2.76 8.52
N VAL A 71 -15.20 -1.54 8.17
CA VAL A 71 -15.95 -1.25 6.95
C VAL A 71 -15.19 -0.15 6.21
N PRO A 72 -14.68 -0.39 5.00
CA PRO A 72 -13.98 0.64 4.25
C PRO A 72 -14.93 1.81 3.90
N PRO A 73 -14.39 3.01 3.61
CA PRO A 73 -15.18 4.12 3.07
C PRO A 73 -16.01 3.72 1.84
N GLU A 74 -17.16 4.35 1.65
CA GLU A 74 -18.16 3.93 0.64
C GLU A 74 -17.61 4.01 -0.79
N ASP A 75 -16.71 4.95 -1.05
CA ASP A 75 -16.04 5.20 -2.32
C ASP A 75 -14.69 4.47 -2.45
N TYR A 76 -14.33 3.60 -1.50
CA TYR A 76 -13.05 2.91 -1.52
C TYR A 76 -12.94 1.91 -2.70
N SER A 77 -11.87 2.06 -3.48
CA SER A 77 -11.48 1.12 -4.53
C SER A 77 -10.28 0.27 -4.10
N ALA A 78 -10.36 -1.05 -4.27
CA ALA A 78 -9.28 -1.99 -3.94
C ALA A 78 -8.00 -1.80 -4.79
N SER A 79 -8.10 -1.07 -5.91
CA SER A 79 -6.94 -0.63 -6.70
C SER A 79 -6.01 0.29 -5.91
N GLN A 80 -6.54 1.00 -4.90
CA GLN A 80 -5.81 1.93 -4.04
C GLN A 80 -5.48 1.28 -2.68
N PRO A 81 -4.41 1.73 -2.00
CA PRO A 81 -4.20 1.38 -0.60
C PRO A 81 -5.35 1.89 0.28
N LEU A 82 -5.58 1.25 1.43
CA LEU A 82 -6.58 1.72 2.38
C LEU A 82 -6.20 3.12 2.89
N PRO A 83 -7.17 4.05 2.99
CA PRO A 83 -6.89 5.41 3.41
C PRO A 83 -6.37 5.44 4.85
N ARG A 84 -5.37 6.30 5.08
CA ARG A 84 -4.69 6.44 6.36
C ARG A 84 -5.07 7.75 7.05
N GLY A 85 -5.15 7.71 8.36
CA GLY A 85 -5.33 8.89 9.20
C GLY A 85 -4.01 9.48 9.71
N PRO A 86 -4.10 10.57 10.50
CA PRO A 86 -2.94 11.29 11.03
C PRO A 86 -2.10 10.45 12.01
N ASN A 87 -2.70 9.44 12.65
CA ASN A 87 -1.99 8.52 13.54
C ASN A 87 -1.47 7.28 12.80
N ASN A 88 -1.43 7.32 11.46
CA ASN A 88 -1.07 6.19 10.60
C ASN A 88 -1.98 4.96 10.84
N GLY A 89 -3.21 5.19 11.32
CA GLY A 89 -4.27 4.19 11.38
C GLY A 89 -5.08 4.15 10.09
N TYR A 90 -6.04 3.23 9.98
CA TYR A 90 -6.92 3.10 8.81
C TYR A 90 -8.27 3.76 9.04
N PHE A 91 -8.76 4.56 8.09
CA PHE A 91 -10.09 5.15 8.19
C PHE A 91 -11.19 4.19 7.77
N ASP A 92 -12.18 4.02 8.64
CA ASP A 92 -13.41 3.32 8.29
C ASP A 92 -14.47 4.25 7.68
N ARG A 93 -15.58 3.65 7.25
CA ARG A 93 -16.75 4.32 6.68
C ARG A 93 -17.34 5.42 7.56
N PHE A 94 -17.18 5.29 8.86
CA PHE A 94 -17.76 6.21 9.84
C PHE A 94 -16.75 7.30 10.25
N GLY A 95 -15.55 7.30 9.65
CA GLY A 95 -14.47 8.22 9.95
C GLY A 95 -13.70 7.88 11.21
N ASN A 96 -13.86 6.68 11.77
CA ASN A 96 -13.00 6.23 12.88
C ASN A 96 -11.63 5.86 12.34
N GLU A 97 -10.59 6.12 13.12
CA GLU A 97 -9.23 5.72 12.78
C GLU A 97 -8.81 4.49 13.57
N TRP A 98 -8.49 3.41 12.86
CA TRP A 98 -8.04 2.14 13.43
C TRP A 98 -6.52 2.16 13.58
N VAL A 99 -6.02 2.42 14.79
CA VAL A 99 -4.58 2.51 15.08
C VAL A 99 -4.10 1.18 15.66
N LYS A 100 -2.93 0.70 15.22
CA LYS A 100 -2.33 -0.53 15.78
C LYS A 100 -1.83 -0.21 17.19
N GLY A 101 -2.47 -0.80 18.21
CA GLY A 101 -2.14 -0.63 19.62
C GLY A 101 -1.26 -1.77 20.17
N PRO A 102 -0.90 -1.73 21.46
CA PRO A 102 -0.25 -2.84 22.13
C PRO A 102 -1.20 -4.04 22.30
N SER A 103 -0.67 -5.24 22.53
CA SER A 103 -1.47 -6.42 22.90
C SER A 103 -1.43 -6.68 24.40
N PRO A 104 -2.53 -6.47 25.15
CA PRO A 104 -2.69 -7.02 26.49
C PRO A 104 -3.23 -8.46 26.47
N THR A 105 -3.79 -8.93 25.35
CA THR A 105 -4.45 -10.24 25.25
C THR A 105 -3.44 -11.35 24.90
N ALA A 106 -3.33 -12.36 25.77
CA ALA A 106 -2.48 -13.52 25.53
C ALA A 106 -2.87 -14.23 24.21
N GLY A 107 -1.91 -14.39 23.30
CA GLY A 107 -2.10 -15.08 22.02
C GLY A 107 -2.51 -14.18 20.84
N GLN A 108 -2.68 -12.87 21.03
CA GLN A 108 -2.80 -11.92 19.92
C GLN A 108 -1.56 -11.03 19.81
N ALA A 109 -1.16 -10.70 18.58
CA ALA A 109 0.03 -9.88 18.34
C ALA A 109 -0.18 -8.40 18.70
N PHE A 110 -1.42 -7.91 18.60
CA PHE A 110 -1.84 -6.55 18.91
C PHE A 110 -3.36 -6.45 18.97
N GLU A 111 -3.86 -5.30 19.43
CA GLU A 111 -5.25 -4.89 19.32
C GLU A 111 -5.36 -3.61 18.48
N TRP A 112 -6.50 -3.41 17.83
CA TRP A 112 -6.83 -2.15 17.19
C TRP A 112 -7.35 -1.17 18.23
N ASP A 113 -6.62 -0.08 18.46
CA ASP A 113 -7.10 1.07 19.22
C ASP A 113 -7.87 2.01 18.29
N VAL A 114 -9.19 1.91 18.31
CA VAL A 114 -10.07 2.62 17.39
C VAL A 114 -10.43 3.99 17.96
N GLN A 115 -9.85 5.02 17.36
CA GLN A 115 -10.13 6.42 17.68
C GLN A 115 -11.49 6.81 17.09
N LEU A 116 -12.45 7.15 17.95
CA LEU A 116 -13.83 7.38 17.54
C LEU A 116 -14.05 8.78 16.97
N SER A 117 -14.63 8.81 15.77
CA SER A 117 -15.19 10.03 15.19
C SER A 117 -16.47 10.45 15.92
N ARG A 118 -17.03 11.64 15.61
CA ARG A 118 -18.35 12.04 16.13
C ARG A 118 -19.43 10.98 15.84
N THR A 119 -19.43 10.39 14.65
CA THR A 119 -20.36 9.32 14.26
C THR A 119 -20.07 8.03 15.02
N GLY A 120 -18.79 7.66 15.16
CA GLY A 120 -18.36 6.51 15.96
C GLY A 120 -18.81 6.61 17.40
N LYS A 121 -18.67 7.79 18.03
CA LYS A 121 -19.14 8.05 19.40
C LYS A 121 -20.64 7.89 19.55
N ALA A 122 -21.42 8.36 18.58
CA ALA A 122 -22.88 8.19 18.60
C ALA A 122 -23.31 6.72 18.50
N GLN A 123 -22.56 5.88 17.77
CA GLN A 123 -22.90 4.47 17.53
C GLN A 123 -22.29 3.51 18.57
N LEU A 124 -21.07 3.80 19.01
CA LEU A 124 -20.22 2.92 19.82
C LEU A 124 -19.84 3.54 21.17
N GLY A 125 -20.32 4.73 21.51
CA GLY A 125 -20.01 5.40 22.78
C GLY A 125 -20.34 4.54 24.01
N TRP A 126 -21.38 3.70 23.93
CA TRP A 126 -21.75 2.74 24.98
C TRP A 126 -20.68 1.66 25.25
N ALA A 127 -19.77 1.44 24.29
CA ALA A 127 -18.70 0.47 24.36
C ALA A 127 -17.38 1.06 24.87
N THR A 128 -17.34 2.36 25.16
CA THR A 128 -16.16 3.07 25.69
C THR A 128 -16.40 3.51 27.13
N ARG A 129 -15.35 3.80 27.89
CA ARG A 129 -15.46 4.44 29.20
C ARG A 129 -15.51 5.97 29.11
N ASP A 130 -14.72 6.56 28.22
CA ASP A 130 -14.53 8.01 28.10
C ASP A 130 -15.16 8.63 26.85
N GLY A 131 -15.68 7.80 25.94
CA GLY A 131 -16.25 8.24 24.68
C GLY A 131 -15.22 8.55 23.61
N SER A 132 -13.93 8.28 23.77
CA SER A 132 -12.92 8.74 22.81
C SER A 132 -12.31 7.62 21.96
N HIS A 133 -12.08 6.45 22.55
CA HIS A 133 -11.53 5.30 21.83
C HIS A 133 -12.06 3.97 22.39
N LEU A 134 -11.80 2.86 21.67
CA LEU A 134 -12.09 1.50 22.14
C LEU A 134 -11.12 0.50 21.51
N ASN A 135 -10.73 -0.52 22.28
CA ASN A 135 -9.85 -1.56 21.78
C ASN A 135 -10.65 -2.73 21.18
N ILE A 136 -10.22 -3.17 20.00
CA ILE A 136 -10.81 -4.29 19.27
C ILE A 136 -9.73 -5.32 18.94
N SER A 137 -10.01 -6.57 19.25
CA SER A 137 -9.18 -7.71 18.84
C SER A 137 -9.18 -7.95 17.33
N LEU A 138 -8.27 -8.79 16.84
CA LEU A 138 -8.20 -9.16 15.41
C LEU A 138 -9.43 -9.94 14.91
N ASP A 139 -10.21 -10.51 15.82
CA ASP A 139 -11.48 -11.20 15.55
C ASP A 139 -12.73 -10.33 15.79
N GLY A 140 -12.56 -9.03 16.04
CA GLY A 140 -13.67 -8.07 16.11
C GLY A 140 -14.42 -8.05 17.43
N LYS A 141 -13.77 -8.42 18.54
CA LYS A 141 -14.32 -8.34 19.90
C LYS A 141 -13.81 -7.09 20.60
N ILE A 142 -14.65 -6.48 21.42
CA ILE A 142 -14.23 -5.38 22.30
C ILE A 142 -13.42 -5.98 23.45
N THR A 143 -12.17 -5.55 23.61
CA THR A 143 -11.22 -6.09 24.60
C THR A 143 -11.06 -5.18 25.82
N HIS A 144 -11.19 -3.86 25.63
CA HIS A 144 -11.10 -2.87 26.71
C HIS A 144 -12.04 -1.68 26.46
N LYS A 145 -12.38 -0.96 27.54
CA LYS A 145 -13.28 0.20 27.52
C LYS A 145 -12.67 1.42 28.21
#